data_AF-K9VDP8-F1
#
_entry.id   AF-K9VDP8-F1
#
_cell.length_a   1.000
_cell.length_b   1.000
_cell.length_c   1.000
_cell.angle_alpha   90.00
_cell.angle_beta   90.00
_cell.angle_gamma   90.00
#
_symmetry.space_group_name_H-M   'P 1'
#
loop_
_entity.id
_entity.type
_entity.pdbx_description
1 polymer ?
#
loop_
_entity_poly.entity_id
_entity_poly.type
_entity_poly.pdbx_seq_one_letter_code
_entity_poly.pdbx_strand_id
1 'polypeptide(L)' 'MGVGAEVLVGLCCGRSLDPIVGMLGILKAGGAYLILDPSYPVERSSFMVEDARVSVLLTRQGINSPS' A
#
# COMPACT_ATOMS: atom_id res chain seq x y z
N MET A 1 4.74 14.72 2.46
CA MET A 1 4.65 13.42 1.75
C MET A 1 4.18 13.71 0.34
N GLY A 2 5.01 13.43 -0.67
CA GLY A 2 4.70 13.72 -2.07
C GLY A 2 4.58 12.41 -2.85
N VAL A 3 3.36 12.08 -3.27
CA VAL A 3 3.12 11.04 -4.27
C VAL A 3 3.22 11.73 -5.63
N GLY A 4 4.05 11.20 -6.52
CA GLY A 4 4.31 11.74 -7.86
C GLY A 4 4.76 10.64 -8.81
N ALA A 5 5.21 11.01 -10.00
CA ALA A 5 5.78 10.06 -10.96
C ALA A 5 6.90 9.24 -10.28
N GLU A 6 6.93 7.93 -10.55
CA GLU A 6 7.91 6.98 -10.00
C GLU A 6 7.76 6.64 -8.51
N VAL A 7 6.75 7.18 -7.81
CA VAL A 7 6.47 6.81 -6.41
C VAL A 7 5.56 5.58 -6.36
N LEU A 8 6.06 4.49 -5.77
CA LEU A 8 5.27 3.29 -5.46
C LEU A 8 4.69 3.39 -4.04
N VAL A 9 3.37 3.28 -3.95
CA VAL A 9 2.62 3.34 -2.69
C VAL A 9 2.09 1.96 -2.33
N GLY A 10 2.44 1.45 -1.15
CA GLY A 10 1.84 0.25 -0.60
C GLY A 10 0.38 0.53 -0.25
N LEU A 11 -0.54 -0.33 -0.69
CA LEU A 11 -1.95 -0.26 -0.38
C LEU A 11 -2.33 -1.49 0.43
N CYS A 12 -2.45 -1.31 1.75
CA CYS A 12 -2.88 -2.35 2.68
C CYS A 12 -4.36 -2.13 3.01
N CYS A 13 -5.23 -2.96 2.46
CA CYS A 13 -6.68 -2.89 2.68
C CYS A 13 -7.21 -4.31 2.87
N GLY A 14 -8.07 -4.53 3.87
CA GLY A 14 -8.79 -5.79 4.03
C GLY A 14 -9.83 -6.01 2.91
N ARG A 15 -10.65 -7.06 3.02
CA ARG A 15 -11.74 -7.37 2.07
C ARG A 15 -12.92 -6.36 2.14
N SER A 16 -12.68 -5.09 1.81
CA SER A 16 -13.70 -4.04 1.68
C SER A 16 -13.61 -3.34 0.32
N LEU A 17 -14.58 -2.48 -0.01
CA LEU A 17 -14.61 -1.66 -1.23
C LEU A 17 -13.69 -0.42 -1.17
N ASP A 18 -13.03 -0.18 -0.01
CA ASP A 18 -12.10 0.91 0.23
C ASP A 18 -10.88 0.99 -0.75
N PRO A 19 -10.32 -0.11 -1.31
CA PRO A 19 -9.12 -0.01 -2.12
C PRO A 19 -9.33 0.74 -3.45
N ILE A 20 -10.57 0.90 -3.93
CA ILE A 20 -10.83 1.64 -5.18
C ILE A 20 -10.52 3.13 -5.00
N VAL A 21 -10.92 3.74 -3.88
CA VAL A 21 -10.65 5.16 -3.63
C VAL A 21 -9.16 5.42 -3.41
N GLY A 22 -8.49 4.55 -2.65
CA GLY A 22 -7.04 4.62 -2.44
C GLY A 22 -6.27 4.49 -3.75
N MET A 23 -6.61 3.49 -4.57
CA MET A 23 -6.03 3.25 -5.88
C MET A 23 -6.20 4.46 -6.81
N LEU A 24 -7.43 4.99 -6.92
CA LEU A 24 -7.70 6.16 -7.75
C LEU A 24 -6.95 7.40 -7.26
N GLY A 25 -6.80 7.58 -5.94
CA GLY A 25 -6.00 8.67 -5.37
C GLY A 25 -4.52 8.58 -5.76
N ILE A 26 -3.93 7.39 -5.67
CA ILE A 26 -2.53 7.14 -6.06
C ILE A 26 -2.33 7.39 -7.56
N LEU A 27 -3.20 6.84 -8.40
CA LEU A 27 -3.13 7.01 -9.86
C LEU A 27 -3.34 8.47 -10.27
N LYS A 28 -4.26 9.19 -9.64
CA LYS A 28 -4.48 10.62 -9.90
C LYS A 28 -3.29 11.49 -9.51
N ALA A 29 -2.52 11.09 -8.50
CA ALA A 29 -1.27 11.74 -8.13
C ALA A 29 -0.09 11.39 -9.07
N GLY A 30 -0.29 10.47 -10.04
CA GLY A 30 0.74 10.00 -10.97
C GLY A 30 1.64 8.89 -10.42
N GLY A 31 1.29 8.31 -9.27
CA GLY A 31 2.03 7.21 -8.66
C GLY A 31 1.53 5.84 -9.11
N ALA A 32 2.25 4.80 -8.68
CA ALA A 32 1.85 3.40 -8.82
C ALA A 32 1.53 2.80 -7.44
N TYR A 33 0.85 1.66 -7.39
CA TYR A 33 0.51 1.00 -6.13
C TYR A 33 0.93 -0.47 -6.10
N LEU A 34 1.26 -0.95 -4.89
CA LEU A 34 1.50 -2.36 -4.57
C LEU A 34 0.42 -2.84 -3.60
N ILE A 35 -0.29 -3.92 -3.94
CA ILE A 35 -1.29 -4.49 -3.04
C ILE A 35 -0.59 -5.31 -1.94
N LEU A 36 -0.87 -4.97 -0.69
CA LEU A 36 -0.44 -5.71 0.49
C LEU A 36 -1.67 -6.32 1.15
N ASP A 37 -1.82 -7.64 1.08
CA ASP A 37 -2.93 -8.34 1.74
C ASP A 37 -2.56 -8.61 3.21
N PRO A 38 -3.31 -8.09 4.18
CA PRO A 38 -3.03 -8.33 5.61
C PRO A 38 -3.21 -9.81 6.02
N SER A 39 -3.79 -10.65 5.16
CA SER A 39 -3.88 -12.10 5.36
C SER A 39 -2.56 -12.82 5.07
N TYR A 40 -1.60 -12.14 4.43
CA TYR A 40 -0.27 -12.70 4.22
C TYR A 40 0.55 -12.68 5.51
N PRO A 41 1.44 -13.67 5.71
CA PRO A 41 2.44 -13.61 6.76
C PRO A 41 3.23 -12.30 6.70
N VAL A 42 3.62 -11.79 7.87
CA VAL A 42 4.35 -10.54 7.99
C VAL A 42 5.64 -10.57 7.17
N GLU A 43 6.35 -11.70 7.16
CA GLU A 43 7.61 -11.84 6.43
C GLU A 43 7.43 -11.62 4.93
N ARG A 44 6.30 -12.07 4.38
CA ARG A 44 5.99 -11.89 2.96
C ARG A 44 5.69 -10.43 2.64
N SER A 45 4.95 -9.75 3.51
CA SER A 45 4.66 -8.32 3.37
C SER A 45 5.92 -7.48 3.50
N SER A 46 6.79 -7.79 4.47
CA SER A 46 8.08 -7.12 4.66
C SER A 46 8.99 -7.29 3.44
N PHE A 47 9.10 -8.51 2.92
CA PHE A 47 9.87 -8.77 1.69
C PHE A 47 9.35 -7.93 0.52
N MET A 48 8.02 -7.88 0.31
CA MET A 48 7.42 -7.10 -0.78
C MET A 48 7.66 -5.60 -0.63
N VAL A 49 7.59 -5.07 0.59
CA VAL A 49 7.86 -3.66 0.89
C VAL A 49 9.33 -3.31 0.62
N GLU A 50 10.23 -4.18 1.03
CA GLU A 50 11.68 -3.98 0.91
C GLU A 50 12.16 -4.10 -0.54
N ASP A 51 11.73 -5.17 -1.24
CA ASP A 51 12.05 -5.41 -2.66
C ASP A 51 11.53 -4.29 -3.56
N ALA A 52 10.28 -3.88 -3.35
CA ALA A 52 9.64 -2.83 -4.15
C ALA A 52 9.97 -1.41 -3.67
N ARG A 53 10.81 -1.27 -2.62
CA ARG A 53 11.25 0.01 -2.04
C ARG A 53 10.08 0.95 -1.71
N VAL A 54 9.01 0.40 -1.17
CA VAL A 54 7.81 1.18 -0.82
C VAL A 54 8.16 2.18 0.29
N SER A 55 8.01 3.46 -0.02
CA SER A 55 8.31 4.55 0.93
C SER A 55 7.06 5.14 1.60
N VAL A 56 5.87 4.82 1.07
CA VAL A 56 4.58 5.29 1.58
C VAL A 56 3.60 4.12 1.66
N LEU A 57 2.93 3.97 2.81
CA LEU A 57 1.90 2.97 3.04
C LEU A 57 0.55 3.64 3.28
N LEU A 58 -0.45 3.31 2.47
CA LEU A 58 -1.85 3.64 2.70
C LEU A 58 -2.54 2.44 3.38
N THR A 59 -3.03 2.65 4.60
CA THR A 59 -3.75 1.64 5.38
C THR A 59 -4.93 2.25 6.12
N ARG A 60 -5.84 1.41 6.61
CA ARG A 60 -6.99 1.82 7.43
C ARG A 60 -6.68 1.58 8.91
N GLN A 61 -7.04 2.53 9.78
CA GLN A 61 -6.96 2.35 11.23
C GLN A 61 -7.74 1.09 11.66
N GLY A 62 -7.08 0.22 12.44
CA GLY A 62 -7.61 -1.08 12.88
C GLY A 62 -7.12 -2.28 12.08
N ILE A 63 -6.44 -2.06 10.95
CA ILE A 63 -5.57 -3.07 10.32
C ILE A 63 -4.19 -2.85 10.95
N ASN A 64 -3.76 -3.73 11.84
CA ASN A 64 -2.44 -3.61 12.47
C ASN A 64 -1.37 -3.57 11.37
N SER A 65 -0.63 -2.46 11.30
CA SER A 65 0.59 -2.38 10.52
C SER A 65 1.57 -3.45 11.04
N PRO A 66 2.28 -4.19 10.17
CA PRO A 66 3.33 -5.08 10.64
C PRO A 66 4.36 -4.22 11.39
N SER A 67 4.53 -4.53 12.68
CA SER A 67 5.52 -3.95 13.59
C SER A 67 6.93 -4.42 13.25
#